data_AF-W2ZR60-F1
#
_entry.id   AF-W2ZR60-F1
#
_cell.length_a   1.000
_cell.length_b   1.000
_cell.length_c   1.000
_cell.angle_alpha   90.00
_cell.angle_beta   90.00
_cell.angle_gamma   90.00
#
_symmetry.space_group_name_H-M   'P 1'
#
loop_
_entity.id
_entity.type
_entity.pdbx_description
1 polymer ?
#
loop_
_entity_poly.entity_id
_entity_poly.type
_entity_poly.pdbx_seq_one_letter_code
_entity_poly.pdbx_strand_id
1 'polypeptide(L)'
;MGLQCSKASSTEFKAKPSELPEKELGPIDLCSRLNTSLPIGTRHRTPLKKFSNCFSSVEAVNWMLEHKQARDKNEAVRKCQTLLRRRLLEQVDGPAEFEYDAKRFYRFKPAEAC
;
A
#
# COMPACT_ATOMS: atom_id res chain seq x y z
N MET A 1 37.46 28.94 2.05
CA MET A 1 37.13 28.33 3.35
C MET A 1 35.72 28.82 3.68
N GLY A 2 34.66 28.19 3.20
CA GLY A 2 34.17 26.88 3.60
C GLY A 2 32.96 27.11 4.49
N LEU A 3 31.74 26.95 3.94
CA LEU A 3 30.54 26.76 4.75
C LEU A 3 29.70 25.69 4.04
N GLN A 4 29.59 24.55 4.71
CA GLN A 4 28.70 23.45 4.38
C GLN A 4 27.33 23.67 5.06
N CYS A 5 26.38 22.83 4.63
CA CYS A 5 25.17 22.40 5.34
C CYS A 5 23.95 23.32 5.20
N SER A 6 22.90 22.80 4.56
CA SER A 6 21.67 22.39 5.29
C SER A 6 20.73 21.57 4.40
N LYS A 7 20.29 20.43 4.96
CA LYS A 7 19.15 19.62 4.52
C LYS A 7 17.85 20.41 4.70
N ALA A 8 16.91 20.24 3.76
CA ALA A 8 15.46 20.22 3.98
C ALA A 8 14.83 19.79 2.63
N SER A 9 14.37 18.55 2.47
CA SER A 9 13.05 18.08 2.90
C SER A 9 11.93 19.04 2.50
N SER A 10 11.63 19.08 1.20
CA SER A 10 10.37 19.58 0.67
C SER A 10 9.85 18.46 -0.24
N THR A 11 8.73 17.84 0.10
CA THR A 11 7.45 18.36 -0.38
C THR A 11 6.32 17.90 0.54
N GLU A 12 5.72 18.88 1.21
CA GLU A 12 4.37 18.78 1.75
C GLU A 12 3.39 18.50 0.61
N PHE A 13 2.90 17.26 0.50
CA PHE A 13 1.70 17.00 -0.28
C PHE A 13 0.47 17.39 0.53
N LYS A 14 0.09 18.65 0.30
CA LYS A 14 -1.16 19.31 0.68
C LYS A 14 -2.35 18.34 0.54
N ALA A 15 -2.85 17.89 1.68
CA ALA A 15 -4.12 17.18 1.79
C ALA A 15 -5.23 18.17 1.39
N LYS A 16 -5.86 17.91 0.24
CA LYS A 16 -7.04 18.66 -0.22
C LYS A 16 -8.25 18.04 0.50
N PRO A 17 -8.98 18.81 1.33
CA PRO A 17 -10.24 18.38 1.90
C PRO A 17 -11.34 18.67 0.88
N SER A 18 -11.91 17.63 0.26
CA SER A 18 -13.07 17.81 -0.62
C SER A 18 -13.98 16.57 -0.60
N GLU A 19 -15.06 16.74 0.17
CA GLU A 19 -16.45 16.37 -0.17
C GLU A 19 -16.92 14.91 0.01
N LEU A 20 -17.56 14.72 1.18
CA LEU A 20 -18.76 13.92 1.49
C LEU A 20 -18.74 12.38 1.30
N PRO A 21 -19.44 11.62 2.16
CA PRO A 21 -18.84 10.45 2.78
C PRO A 21 -19.74 9.21 2.63
N GLU A 22 -19.62 8.39 1.58
CA GLU A 22 -20.52 7.21 1.53
C GLU A 22 -19.92 5.86 1.14
N LYS A 23 -18.68 5.75 0.63
CA LYS A 23 -18.08 4.43 0.34
C LYS A 23 -16.58 4.30 0.57
N GLU A 24 -15.97 5.24 1.29
CA GLU A 24 -14.57 5.15 1.69
C GLU A 24 -14.45 4.15 2.85
N LEU A 25 -14.11 2.90 2.54
CA LEU A 25 -13.94 1.87 3.57
C LEU A 25 -12.80 2.27 4.51
N GLY A 26 -13.01 2.05 5.81
CA GLY A 26 -11.96 2.24 6.80
C GLY A 26 -10.71 1.40 6.44
N PRO A 27 -9.51 1.80 6.87
CA PRO A 27 -8.27 1.12 6.47
C PRO A 27 -8.25 -0.37 6.84
N ILE A 28 -8.92 -0.77 7.92
CA ILE A 28 -9.02 -2.18 8.35
C ILE A 28 -9.98 -2.96 7.42
N ASP A 29 -11.16 -2.41 7.14
CA ASP A 29 -12.11 -2.97 6.17
C ASP A 29 -11.55 -3.04 4.76
N LEU A 30 -10.84 -1.99 4.33
CA LEU A 30 -10.18 -1.92 3.03
C LEU A 30 -9.11 -3.01 2.92
N CYS A 31 -8.29 -3.19 3.96
CA CYS A 31 -7.31 -4.27 4.04
C CYS A 31 -7.99 -5.65 3.94
N SER A 32 -9.08 -5.86 4.68
CA SER A 32 -9.82 -7.12 4.68
C SER A 32 -10.41 -7.43 3.30
N ARG A 33 -11.00 -6.43 2.64
CA ARG A 33 -11.55 -6.56 1.29
C ARG A 33 -10.48 -6.80 0.23
N LEU A 34 -9.36 -6.07 0.30
CA LEU A 34 -8.21 -6.35 -0.56
C LEU A 34 -7.70 -7.79 -0.35
N ASN A 35 -7.68 -8.27 0.89
CA ASN A 35 -7.30 -9.63 1.21
C ASN A 35 -8.25 -10.70 0.63
N THR A 36 -9.55 -10.40 0.53
CA THR A 36 -10.52 -11.33 -0.05
C THR A 36 -10.64 -11.25 -1.56
N SER A 37 -10.35 -10.09 -2.16
CA SER A 37 -10.68 -9.81 -3.56
C SER A 37 -9.48 -9.76 -4.49
N LEU A 38 -8.26 -9.50 -4.00
CA LEU A 38 -7.08 -9.62 -4.84
C LEU A 38 -6.79 -11.11 -5.14
N PRO A 39 -6.11 -11.42 -6.26
CA PRO A 39 -5.64 -12.77 -6.56
C PRO A 39 -4.46 -13.12 -5.65
N ILE A 40 -4.77 -13.31 -4.37
CA ILE A 40 -3.82 -13.62 -3.33
C ILE A 40 -3.52 -15.12 -3.39
N GLY A 41 -2.53 -15.45 -4.20
CA GLY A 41 -2.05 -16.82 -4.36
C GLY A 41 -0.86 -17.13 -3.46
N THR A 42 -0.61 -18.42 -3.24
CA THR A 42 0.69 -18.87 -2.73
C THR A 42 1.71 -18.71 -3.86
N ARG A 43 2.59 -17.70 -3.78
CA ARG A 43 3.66 -17.52 -4.77
C ARG A 43 4.95 -18.17 -4.24
N HIS A 44 5.42 -19.16 -4.98
CA HIS A 44 6.67 -19.85 -4.67
C HIS A 44 7.84 -19.06 -5.26
N ARG A 45 8.61 -18.34 -4.42
CA ARG A 45 9.84 -17.69 -4.88
C ARG A 45 11.00 -18.70 -4.97
N THR A 46 10.99 -19.72 -4.13
CA THR A 46 11.93 -20.86 -4.13
C THR A 46 11.23 -22.09 -3.52
N PRO A 47 11.70 -23.32 -3.77
CA PRO A 47 11.10 -24.54 -3.20
C PRO A 47 11.04 -24.56 -1.67
N LEU A 48 11.88 -23.79 -0.96
CA LEU A 48 11.87 -23.67 0.50
C LEU A 48 11.20 -22.41 1.06
N LYS A 49 10.84 -21.42 0.23
CA LYS A 49 10.32 -20.12 0.68
C LYS A 49 8.97 -19.84 0.02
N LYS A 50 7.93 -20.29 0.71
CA LYS A 50 6.53 -20.01 0.37
C LYS A 50 6.18 -18.62 0.86
N PHE A 51 5.85 -17.73 -0.06
CA PHE A 51 5.21 -16.47 0.30
C PHE A 51 3.73 -16.61 0.00
N SER A 52 3.00 -17.04 1.01
CA SER A 52 1.55 -16.94 1.04
C SER A 52 1.19 -15.46 1.19
N ASN A 53 0.10 -15.03 0.58
CA ASN A 53 -0.50 -13.73 0.82
C ASN A 53 0.21 -12.49 0.23
N CYS A 54 0.85 -12.64 -0.94
CA CYS A 54 1.52 -11.54 -1.64
C CYS A 54 0.75 -11.03 -2.86
N PHE A 55 0.85 -9.72 -3.10
CA PHE A 55 0.31 -9.02 -4.25
C PHE A 55 1.28 -7.93 -4.72
N SER A 56 1.18 -7.53 -5.99
CA SER A 56 1.93 -6.40 -6.55
C SER A 56 1.23 -5.08 -6.26
N SER A 57 2.00 -3.98 -6.17
CA SER A 57 1.39 -2.65 -6.02
C SER A 57 0.39 -2.32 -7.13
N VAL A 58 0.65 -2.83 -8.34
CA VAL A 58 -0.22 -2.64 -9.51
C VAL A 58 -1.58 -3.29 -9.28
N GLU A 59 -1.61 -4.54 -8.80
CA GLU A 59 -2.86 -5.26 -8.51
C GLU A 59 -3.70 -4.52 -7.46
N ALA A 60 -3.08 -4.04 -6.37
CA ALA A 60 -3.81 -3.28 -5.36
C ALA A 60 -4.38 -1.96 -5.89
N VAL A 61 -3.60 -1.21 -6.67
CA VAL A 61 -4.08 0.05 -7.26
C VAL A 61 -5.17 -0.22 -8.30
N ASN A 62 -5.01 -1.23 -9.15
CA ASN A 62 -6.02 -1.61 -10.14
C ASN A 62 -7.34 -1.95 -9.44
N TRP A 63 -7.29 -2.77 -8.39
CA TRP A 63 -8.47 -3.14 -7.62
C TRP A 63 -9.15 -1.92 -6.98
N MET A 64 -8.37 -0.97 -6.44
CA MET A 64 -8.92 0.26 -5.87
C MET A 64 -9.64 1.12 -6.92
N LEU A 65 -9.13 1.18 -8.14
CA LEU A 65 -9.78 1.90 -9.24
C LEU A 65 -11.05 1.17 -9.71
N GLU A 66 -10.99 -0.15 -9.88
CA GLU A 66 -12.14 -0.97 -10.29
C GLU A 66 -13.29 -0.89 -9.30
N HIS A 67 -12.99 -0.89 -8.00
CA HIS A 67 -13.99 -0.83 -6.92
C HIS A 67 -14.35 0.61 -6.52
N LYS A 68 -13.87 1.62 -7.27
CA LYS A 68 -14.06 3.05 -6.99
C LYS A 68 -13.67 3.44 -5.57
N GLN A 69 -12.69 2.74 -4.99
CA GLN A 69 -12.04 3.07 -3.72
C GLN A 69 -10.97 4.13 -3.90
N ALA A 70 -10.59 4.47 -5.11
CA ALA A 70 -9.74 5.61 -5.43
C ALA A 70 -10.24 6.22 -6.74
N ARG A 71 -10.14 7.55 -6.86
CA ARG A 71 -10.45 8.25 -8.12
C ARG A 71 -9.28 8.17 -9.09
N ASP A 72 -8.06 8.18 -8.54
CA ASP A 72 -6.83 8.17 -9.29
C ASP A 72 -5.79 7.23 -8.70
N LYS A 73 -4.82 6.81 -9.53
CA LYS A 73 -3.68 6.00 -9.10
C LYS A 73 -2.93 6.64 -7.92
N ASN A 74 -2.76 7.96 -7.91
CA ASN A 74 -2.07 8.66 -6.82
C ASN A 74 -2.86 8.57 -5.50
N GLU A 75 -4.18 8.60 -5.56
CA GLU A 75 -5.04 8.43 -4.39
C GLU A 75 -4.97 7.00 -3.87
N ALA A 76 -5.01 6.01 -4.76
CA ALA A 76 -4.83 4.59 -4.41
C ALA A 76 -3.48 4.34 -3.72
N VAL A 77 -2.40 4.93 -4.24
CA VAL A 77 -1.06 4.89 -3.62
C VAL A 77 -1.10 5.47 -2.21
N ARG A 78 -1.70 6.66 -2.00
CA ARG A 78 -1.82 7.27 -0.66
C ARG A 78 -2.60 6.40 0.32
N LYS A 79 -3.66 5.71 -0.15
CA LYS A 79 -4.42 4.76 0.67
C LYS A 79 -3.58 3.56 1.05
N CYS A 80 -2.89 2.93 0.09
CA CYS A 80 -1.96 1.84 0.36
C CYS A 80 -0.83 2.26 1.32
N GLN A 81 -0.26 3.46 1.17
CA GLN A 81 0.73 4.01 2.11
C GLN A 81 0.16 4.11 3.52
N THR A 82 -1.10 4.51 3.67
CA THR A 82 -1.79 4.56 4.97
C THR A 82 -1.93 3.17 5.59
N LEU A 83 -2.26 2.15 4.79
CA LEU A 83 -2.30 0.76 5.23
C LEU A 83 -0.92 0.27 5.70
N LEU A 84 0.15 0.65 4.99
CA LEU A 84 1.53 0.33 5.32
C LEU A 84 2.00 1.00 6.63
N ARG A 85 1.67 2.29 6.83
CA ARG A 85 1.95 3.01 8.08
C ARG A 85 1.24 2.38 9.28
N ARG A 86 0.02 1.87 9.08
CA ARG A 86 -0.74 1.13 10.10
C ARG A 86 -0.26 -0.31 10.30
N ARG A 87 0.80 -0.73 9.58
CA ARG A 87 1.35 -2.09 9.58
C ARG A 87 0.32 -3.18 9.24
N LEU A 88 -0.70 -2.83 8.46
CA LEU A 88 -1.64 -3.78 7.86
C LEU A 88 -1.02 -4.46 6.63
N LEU A 89 -0.19 -3.71 5.92
CA LEU A 89 0.63 -4.18 4.81
C LEU A 89 2.10 -4.13 5.19
N GLU A 90 2.86 -5.10 4.68
CA GLU A 90 4.31 -5.13 4.79
C GLU A 90 4.93 -5.30 3.41
N GLN A 91 6.00 -4.56 3.14
CA GLN A 91 6.75 -4.71 1.90
C GLN A 91 7.72 -5.89 2.02
N VAL A 92 7.75 -6.74 0.99
CA VAL A 92 8.56 -7.98 0.98
C VAL A 92 10.05 -7.71 0.75
N ASP A 93 10.38 -6.71 -0.07
CA ASP A 93 11.76 -6.35 -0.47
C ASP A 93 12.47 -5.38 0.51
N GLY A 94 11.87 -5.06 1.66
CA GLY A 94 12.47 -4.20 2.70
C GLY A 94 11.61 -3.01 3.13
N PRO A 95 12.10 -2.18 4.07
CA PRO A 95 11.36 -1.02 4.56
C PRO A 95 11.38 0.11 3.53
N ALA A 96 10.32 0.20 2.72
CA ALA A 96 10.09 1.34 1.85
C ALA A 96 8.61 1.75 1.88
N GLU A 97 8.35 2.97 1.40
CA GLU A 97 7.00 3.46 1.22
C GLU A 97 6.31 2.74 0.06
N PHE A 98 4.98 2.68 0.09
CA PHE A 98 4.22 2.12 -1.01
C PHE A 98 4.40 3.01 -2.25
N GLU A 99 4.92 2.39 -3.30
CA GLU A 99 5.12 2.98 -4.62
C GLU A 99 4.45 2.09 -5.66
N TYR A 100 3.84 2.69 -6.68
CA TYR A 100 3.28 1.94 -7.80
C TYR A 100 4.40 1.42 -8.71
N ASP A 101 4.80 0.17 -8.50
CA ASP A 101 5.75 -0.54 -9.35
C ASP A 101 5.30 -2.00 -9.54
N ALA A 102 5.52 -2.57 -10.72
CA ALA A 102 5.28 -3.99 -10.95
C ALA A 102 6.32 -4.89 -10.26
N LYS A 103 7.50 -4.35 -9.94
CA LYS A 103 8.61 -5.05 -9.27
C LYS A 103 8.48 -5.04 -7.75
N ARG A 104 7.58 -4.22 -7.19
CA ARG A 104 7.36 -4.13 -5.75
C ARG A 104 6.22 -5.05 -5.33
N PHE A 105 6.55 -5.95 -4.40
CA PHE A 105 5.61 -6.87 -3.80
C PHE A 105 5.33 -6.51 -2.34
N TYR A 106 4.07 -6.62 -1.97
CA TYR A 106 3.59 -6.40 -0.63
C TYR A 106 2.85 -7.65 -0.16
N ARG A 107 2.84 -7.84 1.16
CA ARG A 107 2.09 -8.90 1.81
C ARG A 107 1.14 -8.30 2.83
N PHE A 108 0.00 -8.94 2.99
CA PHE A 108 -0.88 -8.65 4.12
C PHE A 108 -0.24 -9.20 5.38
N LYS A 109 -0.19 -8.39 6.44
CA LYS A 109 0.21 -8.90 7.74
C LYS A 109 -0.96 -9.75 8.27
N PRO A 110 -0.75 -11.04 8.59
CA PRO A 110 -1.79 -11.81 9.24
C PRO A 110 -2.14 -11.12 10.57
N ALA A 111 -3.43 -11.00 10.86
CA ALA A 111 -3.94 -10.43 12.11
C ALA A 111 -3.68 -11.36 13.32
N GLU A 112 -2.50 -11.97 13.40
CA GLU A 112 -2.02 -12.58 14.64
C GLU A 112 -1.48 -11.45 15.52
N ALA A 113 -2.19 -11.20 16.63
CA ALA A 113 -2.01 -10.14 17.63
C ALA A 113 -2.70 -8.79 17.33
N CYS A 114 -4.04 -8.81 17.31
CA CYS A 114 -4.82 -7.98 18.23
C CYS A 114 -5.48 -8.90 19.26
#